data_AF-A0A8H6YW40-F1
#
_entry.id   AF-A0A8H6YW40-F1
#
_cell.length_a   1.000
_cell.length_b   1.000
_cell.length_c   1.000
_cell.angle_alpha   90.00
_cell.angle_beta   90.00
_cell.angle_gamma   90.00
#
_symmetry.space_group_name_H-M   'P 1'
#
loop_
_entity.id
_entity.type
_entity.pdbx_description
1 polymer ?
#
loop_
_entity_poly.entity_id
_entity_poly.type
_entity_poly.pdbx_seq_one_letter_code
_entity_poly.pdbx_strand_id
1 'polypeptide(L)'
;MYRFDMELPEGIVWTTHISGKGKEYRIGRLPDAGSKGEDLTAKDATGGKFSRAPFGIDVNWPVADTTSWQGTQSDVQTIAGITQYALYQTTNPLYPYILWFTNTEHYDYFFYDQTGDSYQVDTWRDGSHWVQYNSAKPTILFIKGA
;
A
#
# COMPACT_ATOMS: atom_id res chain seq x y z
N MET A 1 -19.91 18.61 12.63
CA MET A 1 -19.32 18.06 11.40
C MET A 1 -18.91 16.64 11.72
N TYR A 2 -19.68 15.64 11.27
CA TYR A 2 -19.40 14.25 11.58
C TYR A 2 -18.22 13.79 10.72
N ARG A 3 -17.07 13.56 11.35
CA ARG A 3 -15.99 12.81 10.72
C ARG A 3 -16.47 11.37 10.65
N PHE A 4 -16.87 10.92 9.47
CA PHE A 4 -16.93 9.50 9.18
C PHE A 4 -15.48 9.07 8.99
N ASP A 5 -14.78 8.85 10.09
CA ASP A 5 -13.56 8.06 10.06
C ASP A 5 -14.02 6.70 9.54
N MET A 6 -13.67 6.35 8.30
CA MET A 6 -13.95 5.02 7.77
C MET A 6 -13.16 4.05 8.64
N GLU A 7 -13.85 3.40 9.57
CA GLU A 7 -13.26 2.36 10.41
C GLU A 7 -12.64 1.32 9.48
N LEU A 8 -11.36 1.03 9.71
CA LEU A 8 -10.68 -0.01 8.97
C LEU A 8 -11.45 -1.32 9.15
N PRO A 9 -11.60 -2.12 8.08
CA PRO A 9 -12.33 -3.37 8.21
C PRO A 9 -11.73 -4.25 9.30
N GLU A 10 -12.59 -4.94 10.04
CA GLU A 10 -12.16 -5.91 11.04
C GLU A 10 -11.37 -7.04 10.36
N GLY A 11 -10.41 -7.62 11.10
CA GLY A 11 -9.65 -8.77 10.64
C GLY A 11 -8.44 -8.47 9.76
N ILE A 12 -8.06 -7.20 9.54
CA ILE A 12 -6.79 -6.89 8.86
C ILE A 12 -5.62 -7.50 9.65
N VAL A 13 -4.84 -8.34 8.96
CA VAL A 13 -3.57 -8.87 9.43
C VAL A 13 -2.47 -7.89 9.04
N TRP A 14 -1.76 -7.37 10.04
CA TRP A 14 -0.65 -6.44 9.87
C TRP A 14 0.68 -7.17 9.94
N THR A 15 1.56 -6.89 8.99
CA THR A 15 2.95 -7.36 9.00
C THR A 15 3.89 -6.16 8.98
N THR A 16 4.94 -6.22 9.80
CA THR A 16 5.92 -5.14 9.96
C THR A 16 7.10 -5.32 9.00
N HIS A 17 7.56 -4.23 8.41
CA HIS A 17 8.66 -4.17 7.43
C HIS A 17 9.54 -2.95 7.69
N ILE A 18 10.70 -2.92 7.03
CA ILE A 18 11.66 -1.82 7.07
C ILE A 18 11.69 -1.13 5.70
N SER A 19 11.46 0.17 5.69
CA SER A 19 11.41 1.00 4.48
C SER A 19 12.78 1.13 3.81
N GLY A 20 12.82 1.68 2.59
CA GLY A 20 14.07 1.95 1.87
C GLY A 20 15.07 2.81 2.65
N LYS A 21 14.62 3.60 3.62
CA LYS A 21 15.46 4.42 4.51
C LYS A 21 15.57 3.92 5.95
N GLY A 22 15.18 2.67 6.21
CA GLY A 22 15.39 2.04 7.51
C GLY A 22 14.33 2.37 8.58
N LYS A 23 13.16 2.92 8.19
CA LYS A 23 12.06 3.19 9.12
C LYS A 23 11.07 2.04 9.14
N GLU A 24 10.45 1.80 10.29
CA GLU A 24 9.40 0.81 10.38
C GLU A 24 8.13 1.29 9.63
N TYR A 25 7.53 0.39 8.87
CA TYR A 25 6.19 0.55 8.30
C TYR A 25 5.44 -0.78 8.39
N ARG A 26 4.12 -0.77 8.22
CA ARG A 26 3.30 -1.98 8.25
C ARG A 26 2.45 -2.09 7.00
N ILE A 27 2.24 -3.32 6.57
CA ILE A 27 1.31 -3.64 5.49
C ILE A 27 0.16 -4.47 6.04
N GLY A 28 -1.05 -4.05 5.73
CA GLY A 28 -2.30 -4.69 6.13
C GLY A 28 -2.89 -5.47 4.96
N ARG A 29 -3.41 -6.65 5.24
CA ARG A 29 -4.21 -7.46 4.30
C ARG A 29 -5.36 -8.12 5.06
N LEU A 30 -6.54 -8.23 4.47
CA LEU A 30 -7.61 -9.09 5.00
C LEU A 30 -7.15 -10.57 5.04
N PRO A 31 -7.69 -11.43 5.90
CA PRO A 31 -7.45 -12.86 5.84
C PRO A 31 -8.10 -13.42 4.58
N ASP A 32 -7.54 -14.45 3.96
CA ASP A 32 -8.28 -15.16 2.91
C ASP A 32 -9.48 -15.85 3.54
N ALA A 33 -10.63 -15.83 2.86
CA ALA A 33 -11.80 -16.61 3.23
C ALA A 33 -11.50 -18.11 3.02
N GLY A 34 -10.73 -18.71 3.93
CA GLY A 34 -10.35 -20.14 3.89
C GLY A 34 -8.99 -20.50 4.48
N SER A 35 -8.10 -19.54 4.70
CA SER A 35 -6.73 -19.86 5.14
C SER A 35 -6.66 -19.95 6.67
N LYS A 36 -6.81 -21.18 7.19
CA LYS A 36 -6.33 -21.53 8.53
C LYS A 36 -4.80 -21.40 8.53
N GLY A 37 -4.31 -20.36 9.20
CA GLY A 37 -2.94 -20.23 9.70
C GLY A 37 -1.85 -20.85 8.85
N GLU A 38 -1.42 -20.16 7.80
CA GLU A 38 -0.07 -20.36 7.29
C GLU A 38 0.83 -19.28 7.88
N ASP A 39 1.83 -19.76 8.60
CA ASP A 39 2.90 -19.02 9.22
C ASP A 39 3.61 -18.17 8.14
N LEU A 40 3.47 -16.84 8.19
CA LEU A 40 4.03 -15.91 7.21
C LEU A 40 5.56 -15.72 7.36
N THR A 41 6.24 -16.61 8.09
CA THR A 41 7.69 -16.59 8.26
C THR A 41 8.38 -17.56 7.30
N ALA A 42 8.49 -17.17 6.03
CA ALA A 42 9.59 -17.54 5.13
C ALA A 42 9.38 -16.81 3.80
N LYS A 43 10.02 -15.65 3.64
CA LYS A 43 10.36 -15.17 2.29
C LYS A 43 11.41 -16.12 1.75
N ASP A 44 10.97 -17.10 0.97
CA ASP A 44 11.85 -17.71 -0.04
C ASP A 44 12.41 -16.58 -0.90
N ALA A 45 13.73 -16.46 -0.89
CA ALA A 45 14.52 -15.51 -1.64
C ALA A 45 14.56 -15.86 -3.14
N THR A 46 13.42 -16.20 -3.72
CA THR A 46 13.24 -16.40 -5.16
C THR A 46 12.00 -15.63 -5.55
N GLY A 47 12.21 -14.39 -6.00
CA GLY A 47 11.18 -13.54 -6.57
C GLY A 47 10.29 -14.37 -7.48
N GLY A 48 9.05 -14.58 -7.04
CA GLY A 48 8.01 -15.11 -7.90
C GLY A 48 7.99 -14.19 -9.11
N LYS A 49 8.31 -14.73 -10.28
CA LYS A 49 8.29 -13.96 -11.52
C LYS A 49 6.86 -13.47 -11.72
N PHE A 50 6.57 -12.24 -11.30
CA PHE A 50 5.44 -11.52 -11.85
C PHE A 50 5.66 -11.53 -13.36
N SER A 51 4.77 -12.17 -14.11
CA SER A 51 4.91 -12.37 -15.56
C SER A 51 4.79 -11.06 -16.36
N ARG A 52 4.68 -9.94 -15.66
CA ARG A 52 4.45 -8.61 -16.19
C ARG A 52 5.74 -7.81 -16.26
N ALA A 53 5.78 -6.89 -17.21
CA ALA A 53 6.91 -5.99 -17.35
C ALA A 53 6.99 -5.07 -16.11
N PRO A 54 8.20 -4.84 -15.56
CA PRO A 54 8.36 -3.86 -14.50
C PRO A 54 7.97 -2.48 -15.00
N PHE A 55 7.49 -1.62 -14.10
CA PHE A 55 7.06 -0.26 -14.44
C PHE A 55 7.54 0.76 -13.42
N GLY A 56 7.51 2.03 -13.82
CA GLY A 56 7.67 3.20 -12.97
C GLY A 56 6.76 4.31 -13.46
N ILE A 57 5.97 4.91 -12.57
CA ILE A 57 4.99 5.94 -12.91
C ILE A 57 5.07 7.06 -11.88
N ASP A 58 5.28 8.29 -12.36
CA ASP A 58 5.16 9.50 -11.55
C ASP A 58 3.68 9.74 -11.22
N VAL A 59 3.38 9.98 -9.94
CA VAL A 59 2.05 10.26 -9.44
C VAL A 59 2.09 11.51 -8.56
N ASN A 60 0.92 11.96 -8.12
CA ASN A 60 0.82 12.95 -7.05
C ASN A 60 -0.39 12.61 -6.19
N TRP A 61 -0.17 11.80 -5.16
CA TRP A 61 -1.20 11.36 -4.24
C TRP A 61 -1.01 12.10 -2.92
N PRO A 62 -1.64 13.27 -2.75
CA PRO A 62 -1.54 14.04 -1.51
C PRO A 62 -2.32 13.37 -0.39
N VAL A 63 -1.94 13.69 0.85
CA VAL A 63 -2.75 13.36 2.02
C VAL A 63 -4.03 14.17 1.95
N ALA A 64 -5.17 13.48 1.97
CA ALA A 64 -6.49 14.07 2.06
C ALA A 64 -6.95 14.18 3.52
N ASP A 65 -7.81 15.16 3.78
CA ASP A 65 -8.45 15.37 5.09
C ASP A 65 -9.55 14.32 5.39
N THR A 66 -9.91 13.50 4.39
CA THR A 66 -10.95 12.48 4.48
C THR A 66 -10.44 11.13 3.96
N THR A 67 -11.16 10.06 4.31
CA THR A 67 -10.89 8.71 3.82
C THR A 67 -11.52 8.44 2.44
N SER A 68 -11.80 9.49 1.66
CA SER A 68 -12.51 9.35 0.39
C SER A 68 -11.63 8.71 -0.68
N TRP A 69 -12.17 7.71 -1.36
CA TRP A 69 -11.51 7.07 -2.49
C TRP A 69 -11.32 8.03 -3.65
N GLN A 70 -10.12 7.98 -4.23
CA GLN A 70 -9.73 8.68 -5.44
C GLN A 70 -9.42 7.64 -6.52
N GLY A 71 -10.04 7.80 -7.70
CA GLY A 71 -9.65 7.04 -8.88
C GLY A 71 -8.24 7.42 -9.32
N THR A 72 -7.45 6.44 -9.75
CA THR A 72 -6.10 6.68 -10.27
C THR A 72 -6.12 7.12 -11.74
N GLN A 73 -5.01 7.64 -12.23
CA GLN A 73 -4.83 8.01 -13.64
C GLN A 73 -4.84 6.76 -14.55
N SER A 74 -5.15 6.94 -15.84
CA SER A 74 -5.33 5.82 -16.77
C SER A 74 -4.10 4.94 -16.94
N ASP A 75 -2.91 5.50 -16.88
CA ASP A 75 -1.63 4.79 -16.91
C ASP A 75 -1.43 3.92 -15.65
N VAL A 76 -1.73 4.46 -14.47
CA VAL A 76 -1.73 3.71 -13.22
C VAL A 76 -2.73 2.54 -13.28
N GLN A 77 -3.94 2.76 -13.80
CA GLN A 77 -4.94 1.69 -13.92
C GLN A 77 -4.48 0.59 -14.88
N THR A 78 -3.94 0.96 -16.04
CA THR A 78 -3.64 0.00 -17.11
C THR A 78 -2.30 -0.70 -16.95
N ILE A 79 -1.28 -0.02 -16.43
CA ILE A 79 0.08 -0.55 -16.29
C ILE A 79 0.27 -1.14 -14.89
N ALA A 80 -0.06 -0.35 -13.87
CA ALA A 80 0.13 -0.74 -12.48
C ALA A 80 -1.06 -1.55 -11.94
N GLY A 81 -2.22 -1.56 -12.60
CA GLY A 81 -3.39 -2.28 -12.08
C GLY A 81 -3.99 -1.69 -10.81
N ILE A 82 -3.55 -0.51 -10.35
CA ILE A 82 -4.11 0.15 -9.17
C ILE A 82 -5.28 1.00 -9.64
N THR A 83 -6.49 0.67 -9.18
CA THR A 83 -7.73 1.30 -9.67
C THR A 83 -8.12 2.55 -8.87
N GLN A 84 -7.83 2.54 -7.57
CA GLN A 84 -8.16 3.62 -6.66
C GLN A 84 -7.27 3.60 -5.42
N TYR A 85 -7.17 4.74 -4.77
CA TYR A 85 -6.43 4.92 -3.53
C TYR A 85 -7.14 5.90 -2.58
N ALA A 86 -6.82 5.82 -1.30
CA ALA A 86 -7.10 6.84 -0.30
C ALA A 86 -5.85 6.98 0.56
N LEU A 87 -5.32 8.19 0.65
CA LEU A 87 -4.19 8.51 1.53
C LEU A 87 -4.63 9.56 2.54
N TYR A 88 -4.56 9.21 3.82
CA TYR A 88 -5.07 10.07 4.90
C TYR A 88 -4.28 9.91 6.19
N GLN A 89 -4.49 10.85 7.12
CA GLN A 89 -3.92 10.81 8.45
C GLN A 89 -4.73 9.90 9.39
N THR A 90 -4.03 9.20 10.27
CA THR A 90 -4.64 8.37 11.32
C THR A 90 -4.37 8.97 12.70
N THR A 91 -5.08 8.46 13.71
CA THR A 91 -4.81 8.79 15.12
C THR A 91 -3.63 7.99 15.72
N ASN A 92 -3.03 7.07 14.96
CA ASN A 92 -1.90 6.27 15.41
C ASN A 92 -0.60 7.08 15.35
N PRO A 93 0.04 7.40 16.50
CA PRO A 93 1.23 8.24 16.51
C PRO A 93 2.47 7.57 15.92
N LEU A 94 2.53 6.23 15.87
CA LEU A 94 3.66 5.49 15.29
C LEU A 94 3.59 5.47 13.76
N TYR A 95 2.38 5.39 13.21
CA TYR A 95 2.12 5.41 11.77
C TYR A 95 1.03 6.45 11.46
N PRO A 96 1.38 7.74 11.44
CA PRO A 96 0.41 8.82 11.30
C PRO A 96 -0.27 8.83 9.93
N TYR A 97 0.22 8.07 8.95
CA TYR A 97 -0.34 8.00 7.61
C TYR A 97 -0.69 6.58 7.21
N ILE A 98 -1.80 6.47 6.46
CA ILE A 98 -2.20 5.22 5.84
C ILE A 98 -2.50 5.45 4.35
N LEU A 99 -1.83 4.68 3.50
CA LEU A 99 -2.22 4.50 2.11
C LEU A 99 -3.09 3.25 2.03
N TRP A 100 -4.34 3.42 1.63
CA TRP A 100 -5.23 2.33 1.23
C TRP A 100 -5.33 2.34 -0.29
N PHE A 101 -5.06 1.21 -0.95
CA PHE A 101 -5.21 1.09 -2.39
C PHE A 101 -5.92 -0.20 -2.79
N THR A 102 -6.50 -0.21 -3.98
CA THR A 102 -7.06 -1.41 -4.61
C THR A 102 -6.29 -1.74 -5.88
N ASN A 103 -5.85 -2.99 -6.04
CA ASN A 103 -5.22 -3.50 -7.26
C ASN A 103 -6.06 -4.60 -7.91
N THR A 104 -5.90 -4.75 -9.23
CA THR A 104 -6.40 -5.88 -10.03
C THR A 104 -5.25 -6.70 -10.62
N GLU A 105 -4.02 -6.42 -10.17
CA GLU A 105 -2.80 -7.01 -10.71
C GLU A 105 -1.78 -7.26 -9.63
N HIS A 106 -1.06 -8.36 -9.75
CA HIS A 106 -0.06 -8.77 -8.76
C HIS A 106 1.31 -8.21 -9.13
N TYR A 107 1.91 -7.44 -8.23
CA TYR A 107 3.30 -6.98 -8.29
C TYR A 107 3.91 -6.92 -6.90
N ASP A 108 5.24 -6.86 -6.85
CA ASP A 108 5.92 -6.20 -5.75
C ASP A 108 5.81 -4.68 -5.95
N TYR A 109 4.80 -4.05 -5.35
CA TYR A 109 4.63 -2.61 -5.44
C TYR A 109 5.61 -1.88 -4.53
N PHE A 110 6.13 -0.75 -4.99
CA PHE A 110 6.92 0.18 -4.20
C PHE A 110 6.30 1.57 -4.31
N PHE A 111 5.92 2.13 -3.16
CA PHE A 111 5.38 3.49 -3.08
C PHE A 111 6.44 4.43 -2.51
N TYR A 112 6.72 5.52 -3.21
CA TYR A 112 7.76 6.47 -2.84
C TYR A 112 7.16 7.78 -2.40
N ASP A 113 7.50 8.21 -1.18
CA ASP A 113 7.05 9.47 -0.64
C ASP A 113 7.89 10.66 -1.16
N GLN A 114 7.48 11.89 -0.84
CA GLN A 114 8.19 13.12 -1.19
C GLN A 114 9.58 13.26 -0.55
N THR A 115 9.90 12.45 0.46
CA THR A 115 11.27 12.39 0.99
C THR A 115 12.15 11.47 0.15
N GLY A 116 11.56 10.59 -0.66
CA GLY A 116 12.22 9.51 -1.39
C GLY A 116 12.39 8.22 -0.57
N ASP A 117 11.65 8.05 0.53
CA ASP A 117 11.56 6.77 1.22
C ASP A 117 10.61 5.84 0.46
N SER A 118 10.80 4.52 0.55
CA SER A 118 10.01 3.54 -0.20
C SER A 118 9.39 2.48 0.69
N TYR A 119 8.16 2.09 0.35
CA TYR A 119 7.38 1.08 1.05
C TYR A 119 7.01 -0.06 0.10
N GLN A 120 7.61 -1.22 0.30
CA GLN A 120 7.32 -2.42 -0.51
C GLN A 120 6.02 -3.08 -0.03
N VAL A 121 5.14 -3.40 -0.96
CA VAL A 121 3.91 -4.15 -0.74
C VAL A 121 3.83 -5.28 -1.75
N ASP A 122 4.12 -6.48 -1.28
CA ASP A 122 3.94 -7.70 -2.07
C ASP A 122 2.44 -8.04 -2.12
N THR A 123 1.86 -7.98 -3.31
CA THR A 123 0.44 -8.30 -3.52
C THR A 123 0.31 -9.59 -4.33
N TRP A 124 0.17 -10.72 -3.65
CA TRP A 124 -0.15 -12.01 -4.27
C TRP A 124 -1.64 -12.21 -4.56
N ARG A 125 -2.47 -11.21 -4.24
CA ARG A 125 -3.90 -11.20 -4.54
C ARG A 125 -4.40 -9.81 -4.93
N ASP A 126 -5.48 -9.80 -5.70
CA ASP A 126 -6.26 -8.62 -6.00
C ASP A 126 -7.03 -8.09 -4.79
N GLY A 127 -7.43 -6.83 -4.87
CA GLY A 127 -8.30 -6.18 -3.90
C GLY A 127 -7.58 -5.15 -3.05
N SER A 128 -8.05 -5.01 -1.81
CA SER A 128 -7.62 -3.93 -0.92
C SER A 128 -6.39 -4.30 -0.09
N HIS A 129 -5.44 -3.37 -0.05
CA HIS A 129 -4.23 -3.43 0.76
C HIS A 129 -4.00 -2.10 1.48
N TRP A 130 -3.35 -2.17 2.63
CA TRP A 130 -3.07 -1.00 3.46
C TRP A 130 -1.58 -0.87 3.73
N VAL A 131 -1.08 0.35 3.78
CA VAL A 131 0.30 0.68 4.17
C VAL A 131 0.25 1.74 5.25
N GLN A 132 0.68 1.40 6.46
CA GLN A 132 0.83 2.32 7.58
C GLN A 132 2.30 2.75 7.68
N TYR A 133 2.57 4.05 7.64
CA TYR A 133 3.94 4.56 7.62
C TYR A 133 4.07 5.93 8.30
N ASN A 134 5.32 6.35 8.51
CA ASN A 134 5.68 7.62 9.09
C ASN A 134 6.65 8.38 8.18
N SER A 135 6.18 9.51 7.65
CA SER A 135 6.95 10.38 6.78
C SER A 135 6.82 11.85 7.17
N ALA A 136 7.90 12.61 7.01
CA ALA A 136 7.87 14.06 7.12
C ALA A 136 7.21 14.73 5.91
N LYS A 137 7.13 14.03 4.77
CA LYS A 137 6.46 14.49 3.54
C LYS A 137 5.70 13.31 2.93
N PRO A 138 4.49 13.02 3.42
CA PRO A 138 3.78 11.75 3.18
C PRO A 138 3.18 11.60 1.78
N THR A 139 3.12 12.66 0.97
CA THR A 139 2.61 12.55 -0.40
C THR A 139 3.39 11.53 -1.20
N ILE A 140 2.69 10.59 -1.86
CA ILE A 140 3.33 9.63 -2.76
C ILE A 140 3.52 10.30 -4.11
N LEU A 141 4.75 10.27 -4.62
CA LEU A 141 5.13 10.89 -5.90
C LEU A 141 5.52 9.89 -6.98
N PHE A 142 5.82 8.65 -6.62
CA PHE A 142 6.24 7.66 -7.58
C PHE A 142 5.82 6.28 -7.13
N ILE A 143 5.39 5.46 -8.09
CA ILE A 143 5.09 4.05 -7.89
C ILE A 143 5.90 3.19 -8.86
N LYS A 144 6.32 2.03 -8.38
CA LYS A 144 7.02 1.02 -9.18
C LYS A 144 6.41 -0.35 -8.92
N GLY A 145 6.41 -1.21 -9.93
CA GLY A 145 6.16 -2.64 -9.80
C GLY A 145 7.28 -3.44 -10.46
N ALA A 146 7.58 -4.61 -9.90
CA ALA A 146 8.53 -5.58 -10.42
C ALA A 146 7.98 -7.00 -10.21
#